data_AF-A0A8S4GHU7-F1
#
_entry.id   AF-A0A8S4GHU7-F1
#
_cell.length_a   1.000
_cell.length_b   1.000
_cell.length_c   1.000
_cell.angle_alpha   90.00
_cell.angle_beta   90.00
_cell.angle_gamma   90.00
#
_symmetry.space_group_name_H-M   'P 1'
#
loop_
_entity.id
_entity.type
_entity.pdbx_description
1 polymer ?
#
loop_
_entity_poly.entity_id
_entity_poly.type
_entity_poly.pdbx_seq_one_letter_code
_entity_poly.pdbx_strand_id
1 'polypeptide(L)'
;MGFLFLEDLDHEEEDTYGCKCCLAHLARRSDVYSRLFHSCSGKAYLFKGVCNVLEGPSVDRRMTTGVHTVCDVYCARCMELVGWRYLKAHEESQQYKEGKVILERAKIADAAERRAASLASAGASSLGSGHSDSGGSEAGCP
;
A
#
# COMPACT_ATOMS: atom_id res chain seq x y z
N MET A 1 -17.19 18.94 -9.71
CA MET A 1 -16.77 17.54 -9.59
C MET A 1 -15.27 17.51 -9.83
N GLY A 2 -14.49 17.54 -8.75
CA GLY A 2 -13.04 17.73 -8.81
C GLY A 2 -12.32 16.42 -9.14
N PHE A 3 -11.37 16.49 -10.06
CA PHE A 3 -10.47 15.40 -10.39
C PHE A 3 -9.48 15.21 -9.24
N LEU A 4 -9.43 14.01 -8.66
CA LEU A 4 -8.38 13.63 -7.72
C LEU A 4 -7.10 13.40 -8.54
N PHE A 5 -6.19 14.37 -8.49
CA PHE A 5 -4.84 14.25 -9.06
C PHE A 5 -4.03 13.32 -8.15
N LEU A 6 -3.70 12.11 -8.62
CA LEU A 6 -2.60 11.35 -8.02
C LEU A 6 -1.29 11.97 -8.53
N GLU A 7 -0.41 12.37 -7.62
CA GLU A 7 0.95 12.77 -8.00
C GLU A 7 1.74 11.54 -8.44
N ASP A 8 2.10 11.49 -9.72
CA ASP A 8 3.07 10.56 -10.27
C ASP A 8 4.47 10.96 -9.78
N LEU A 9 5.18 10.03 -9.14
CA LEU A 9 6.52 10.26 -8.60
C LEU A 9 7.55 9.88 -9.68
N ASP A 10 7.71 10.73 -10.69
CA ASP A 10 8.59 10.54 -11.84
C ASP A 10 10.09 10.69 -11.51
N HIS A 11 10.70 9.69 -10.87
CA HIS A 11 12.08 9.23 -11.10
C HIS A 11 12.36 8.03 -10.17
N GLU A 12 12.79 6.91 -10.77
CA GLU A 12 13.12 5.61 -10.15
C GLU A 12 11.93 4.84 -9.52
N GLU A 13 11.16 4.11 -10.34
CA GLU A 13 10.07 3.20 -9.92
C GLU A 13 10.50 2.11 -8.89
N GLU A 14 11.79 2.01 -8.60
CA GLU A 14 12.41 1.03 -7.69
C GLU A 14 12.41 1.44 -6.22
N ASP A 15 12.05 2.70 -5.92
CA ASP A 15 12.18 3.29 -4.59
C ASP A 15 10.84 3.77 -4.01
N THR A 16 9.73 3.12 -4.37
CA THR A 16 8.41 3.43 -3.79
C THR A 16 7.81 2.24 -3.02
N TYR A 17 7.01 2.58 -2.01
CA TYR A 17 6.09 1.68 -1.34
C TYR A 17 4.69 1.92 -1.86
N GLY A 18 3.97 0.85 -2.17
CA GLY A 18 2.57 0.89 -2.57
C GLY A 18 1.66 0.12 -1.62
N CYS A 19 0.35 0.33 -1.75
CA CYS A 19 -0.66 -0.45 -1.05
C CYS A 19 -0.61 -1.91 -1.53
N LYS A 20 -0.61 -2.87 -0.62
CA LYS A 20 -0.58 -4.29 -1.00
C LYS A 20 -1.86 -4.78 -1.69
N CYS A 21 -3.00 -4.11 -1.45
CA CYS A 21 -4.29 -4.49 -2.03
C CYS A 21 -4.47 -3.96 -3.46
N CYS A 22 -4.16 -2.68 -3.70
CA CYS A 22 -4.44 -2.02 -4.99
C CYS A 22 -3.21 -1.43 -5.68
N LEU A 23 -2.01 -1.65 -5.12
CA LEU A 23 -0.71 -1.19 -5.64
C LEU A 23 -0.53 0.33 -5.79
N ALA A 24 -1.50 1.14 -5.33
CA ALA A 24 -1.41 2.59 -5.31
C ALA A 24 -0.18 3.04 -4.51
N HIS A 25 0.59 4.01 -5.01
CA HIS A 25 1.79 4.49 -4.31
C HIS A 25 1.39 5.15 -2.99
N LEU A 26 2.11 4.85 -1.92
CA LEU A 26 1.84 5.38 -0.59
C LEU A 26 3.00 6.21 -0.04
N ALA A 27 4.25 5.87 -0.38
CA ALA A 27 5.41 6.59 0.13
C ALA A 27 6.66 6.32 -0.73
N ARG A 28 7.68 7.18 -0.65
CA ARG A 28 9.01 6.90 -1.17
C ARG A 28 9.87 6.18 -0.14
N ARG A 29 10.88 5.44 -0.60
CA ARG A 29 11.91 4.82 0.25
C ARG A 29 12.78 5.86 0.93
N SER A 30 13.01 7.00 0.27
CA SER A 30 13.71 8.16 0.83
C SER A 30 12.99 8.78 2.03
N ASP A 31 11.66 8.60 2.11
CA ASP A 31 10.86 9.14 3.21
C ASP A 31 10.85 8.26 4.45
N VAL A 32 11.46 7.07 4.39
CA VAL A 32 11.62 6.22 5.57
C VAL A 32 12.51 6.93 6.59
N TYR A 33 11.90 7.31 7.71
CA TYR A 33 12.60 7.87 8.86
C TYR A 33 13.23 6.77 9.72
N SER A 34 12.50 5.69 9.99
CA SER A 34 13.00 4.57 10.79
C SER A 34 12.27 3.26 10.46
N ARG A 35 13.04 2.17 10.40
CA ARG A 35 12.54 0.80 10.19
C ARG A 35 12.41 -0.03 11.46
N LEU A 36 12.66 0.58 12.62
CA LEU A 36 12.71 -0.10 13.91
C LEU A 36 11.36 -0.12 14.64
N PHE A 37 10.30 0.34 13.98
CA PHE A 37 8.98 0.42 14.57
C PHE A 37 8.22 -0.90 14.43
N HIS A 38 7.27 -1.10 15.34
CA HIS A 38 6.40 -2.26 15.37
C HIS A 38 4.96 -1.81 15.65
N SER A 39 4.01 -2.44 14.99
CA SER A 39 2.57 -2.33 15.24
C SER A 39 2.07 -3.65 15.84
N CYS A 40 0.79 -3.71 16.23
CA CYS A 40 0.17 -4.96 16.69
C CYS A 40 0.24 -6.08 15.64
N SER A 41 0.31 -5.72 14.36
CA SER A 41 0.42 -6.64 13.21
C SER A 41 1.86 -6.99 12.83
N GLY A 42 2.86 -6.54 13.59
CA GLY A 42 4.27 -6.91 13.42
C GLY A 42 5.16 -5.73 13.03
N LYS A 43 5.98 -5.89 11.99
CA LYS A 43 6.95 -4.85 11.56
C LYS A 43 6.22 -3.68 10.90
N ALA A 44 6.61 -2.46 11.28
CA ALA A 44 6.08 -1.24 10.69
C ALA A 44 7.19 -0.20 10.52
N TYR A 45 7.05 0.69 9.55
CA TYR A 45 8.05 1.73 9.27
C TYR A 45 7.47 3.10 9.51
N LEU A 46 8.31 3.99 10.06
CA LEU A 46 7.98 5.40 10.27
C LEU A 46 8.43 6.19 9.04
N PHE A 47 7.50 6.89 8.40
CA PHE A 47 7.71 7.70 7.22
C PHE A 47 7.56 9.19 7.56
N LYS A 48 8.38 10.02 6.92
CA LYS A 48 8.29 11.49 7.00
C LYS A 48 7.01 12.00 6.32
N GLY A 49 6.64 11.42 5.19
CA GLY A 49 5.47 11.79 4.40
C GLY A 49 4.90 10.57 3.67
N VAL A 50 3.60 10.65 3.39
CA VAL A 50 2.84 9.63 2.64
C VAL A 50 1.90 10.34 1.67
N CYS A 51 1.60 9.70 0.55
CA CYS A 51 0.69 10.19 -0.50
C CYS A 51 -0.45 9.18 -0.71
N ASN A 52 -1.53 9.62 -1.38
CA ASN A 52 -2.68 8.79 -1.73
C ASN A 52 -3.30 8.06 -0.53
N VAL A 53 -3.40 8.77 0.59
CA VAL A 53 -4.04 8.30 1.81
C VAL A 53 -5.15 9.24 2.28
N LEU A 54 -6.06 8.69 3.05
CA LEU A 54 -7.12 9.40 3.77
C LEU A 54 -6.90 9.24 5.27
N GLU A 55 -7.16 10.31 6.02
CA GLU A 55 -7.03 10.33 7.47
C GLU A 55 -8.39 10.13 8.13
N GLY A 56 -8.44 9.22 9.10
CA GLY A 56 -9.58 8.99 9.96
C GLY A 56 -9.69 10.00 11.10
N PRO A 57 -10.65 9.82 12.00
CA PRO A 57 -10.78 10.65 13.19
C PRO A 57 -9.55 10.53 14.10
N SER A 58 -9.16 11.65 14.72
CA SER A 58 -8.08 11.68 15.70
C SER A 58 -8.54 11.05 17.03
N VAL A 59 -7.71 10.19 17.60
CA VAL A 59 -7.92 9.54 18.89
C VAL A 59 -6.66 9.60 19.73
N ASP A 60 -6.80 9.81 21.03
CA ASP A 60 -5.69 9.71 21.96
C ASP A 60 -5.42 8.25 22.29
N ARG A 61 -4.18 7.81 22.10
CA ARG A 61 -3.73 6.45 22.33
C ARG A 61 -2.57 6.44 23.32
N ARG A 62 -2.70 5.65 24.38
CA ARG A 62 -1.61 5.42 25.32
C ARG A 62 -0.67 4.35 24.77
N MET A 63 0.61 4.69 24.65
CA MET A 63 1.68 3.83 24.17
C MET A 63 2.78 3.71 25.23
N THR A 64 3.77 2.85 25.02
CA THR A 64 4.91 2.68 25.93
C THR A 64 5.66 3.99 26.17
N THR A 65 5.70 4.88 25.16
CA THR A 65 6.38 6.18 25.22
C THR A 65 5.43 7.33 25.59
N GLY A 66 4.36 7.08 26.32
CA GLY A 66 3.40 8.11 26.75
C GLY A 66 2.13 8.20 25.90
N VAL A 67 1.39 9.30 26.06
CA VAL A 67 0.12 9.56 25.34
C VAL A 67 0.40 10.27 24.02
N HIS A 68 -0.22 9.79 22.95
CA HIS A 68 -0.10 10.33 21.60
C HIS A 68 -1.50 10.53 21.01
N THR A 69 -1.76 11.69 20.41
CA THR A 69 -2.92 11.89 19.54
C THR A 69 -2.55 11.35 18.16
N VAL A 70 -3.31 10.37 17.68
CA VAL A 70 -3.06 9.69 16.40
C VAL A 70 -4.32 9.65 15.54
N CYS A 71 -4.18 9.51 14.24
CA CYS A 71 -5.29 9.20 13.35
C CYS A 71 -4.96 7.99 12.48
N ASP A 72 -5.94 7.13 12.23
CA ASP A 72 -5.79 6.01 11.32
C ASP A 72 -5.64 6.52 9.88
N VAL A 73 -4.87 5.79 9.07
CA VAL A 73 -4.54 6.17 7.70
C VAL A 73 -4.96 5.05 6.75
N TYR A 74 -5.80 5.41 5.78
CA TYR A 74 -6.40 4.50 4.81
C TYR A 74 -5.86 4.76 3.43
N CYS A 75 -5.75 3.74 2.59
CA CYS A 75 -5.43 3.95 1.18
C CYS A 75 -6.59 4.67 0.47
N ALA A 76 -6.32 5.79 -0.21
CA ALA A 76 -7.35 6.58 -0.88
C ALA A 76 -8.05 5.83 -2.03
N ARG A 77 -7.43 4.78 -2.57
CA ARG A 77 -7.98 3.99 -3.69
C ARG A 77 -8.88 2.85 -3.25
N CYS A 78 -8.49 2.08 -2.23
CA CYS A 78 -9.21 0.87 -1.81
C CYS A 78 -9.75 0.92 -0.37
N MET A 79 -9.56 2.04 0.32
CA MET A 79 -10.00 2.26 1.71
C MET A 79 -9.43 1.27 2.74
N GLU A 80 -8.42 0.49 2.37
CA GLU A 80 -7.76 -0.44 3.28
C GLU A 80 -6.99 0.35 4.35
N LEU A 81 -7.09 -0.08 5.60
CA LEU A 81 -6.27 0.45 6.69
C LEU A 81 -4.80 0.05 6.46
N VAL A 82 -3.95 1.04 6.17
CA VAL A 82 -2.53 0.82 5.87
C VAL A 82 -1.61 1.24 7.00
N GLY A 83 -2.11 2.03 7.95
CA GLY A 83 -1.31 2.56 9.04
C GLY A 83 -2.00 3.63 9.86
N TRP A 84 -1.21 4.51 10.48
CA TRP A 84 -1.70 5.62 11.31
C TRP A 84 -0.63 6.73 11.43
N ARG A 85 -1.05 7.98 11.67
CA ARG A 85 -0.19 9.16 11.79
C ARG A 85 -0.14 9.67 13.23
N TYR A 86 1.02 10.14 13.64
CA TYR A 86 1.17 10.92 14.87
C TYR A 86 0.77 12.38 14.60
N LEU A 87 -0.31 12.84 15.23
CA LEU A 87 -0.74 14.24 15.17
C LEU A 87 -0.08 15.07 16.27
N LYS A 88 0.02 14.49 17.47
CA LYS A 88 0.62 15.17 18.63
C LYS A 88 1.24 14.17 19.60
N ALA A 89 2.37 14.53 20.18
CA ALA A 89 3.00 13.81 21.28
C ALA A 89 3.03 14.72 22.52
N HIS A 90 2.54 14.20 23.65
CA HIS A 90 2.52 14.99 24.90
C HIS A 90 3.89 15.03 25.59
N GLU A 91 4.77 14.10 25.26
CA GLU A 91 6.12 14.01 25.79
C GLU A 91 7.11 14.69 24.83
N GLU A 92 7.91 15.64 25.32
CA GLU A 92 8.87 16.39 24.50
C GLU A 92 9.87 15.47 23.79
N SER A 93 10.34 14.41 24.47
CA SER A 93 11.23 13.39 23.90
C SER A 93 10.63 12.63 22.70
N GLN A 94 9.32 12.75 22.47
CA GLN A 94 8.60 12.04 21.41
C GLN A 94 8.07 12.98 20.32
N GLN A 95 8.24 14.30 20.44
CA GLN A 95 7.80 15.27 19.43
C GLN A 95 8.40 15.03 18.06
N TYR A 96 9.57 14.38 17.98
CA TYR A 96 10.14 13.95 16.71
C TYR A 96 9.22 13.02 15.90
N LYS A 97 8.18 12.43 16.49
CA LYS A 97 7.21 11.58 15.78
C LYS A 97 6.08 12.39 15.15
N GLU A 98 5.83 13.62 15.61
CA GLU A 98 4.73 14.45 15.11
C GLU A 98 4.82 14.67 13.59
N GLY A 99 3.66 14.60 12.94
CA GLY A 99 3.50 14.67 11.49
C GLY A 99 3.92 13.40 10.73
N LYS A 100 4.60 12.45 11.39
CA LYS A 100 5.10 11.22 10.73
C LYS A 100 4.06 10.11 10.76
N VAL A 101 4.17 9.22 9.79
CA VAL A 101 3.19 8.15 9.55
C VAL A 101 3.83 6.79 9.74
N ILE A 102 3.18 5.92 10.51
CA ILE A 102 3.50 4.51 10.59
C ILE A 102 2.70 3.79 9.52
N LEU A 103 3.39 3.11 8.59
CA LEU A 103 2.76 2.15 7.68
C LEU A 103 3.19 0.73 8.04
N GLU A 104 2.23 -0.19 8.04
CA GLU A 104 2.47 -1.58 8.42
C GLU A 104 3.08 -2.37 7.26
N ARG A 105 4.17 -3.11 7.50
CA ARG A 105 4.86 -3.85 6.41
C ARG A 105 3.96 -4.92 5.78
N ALA A 106 3.01 -5.46 6.55
CA ALA A 106 2.03 -6.43 6.06
C ALA A 106 1.03 -5.82 5.05
N LYS A 107 0.83 -4.49 5.07
CA LYS A 107 -0.15 -3.75 4.26
C LYS A 107 0.46 -2.96 3.10
N ILE A 108 1.78 -2.87 3.05
CA ILE A 108 2.53 -2.19 1.99
C ILE A 108 3.39 -3.18 1.20
N ALA A 109 3.50 -2.95 -0.11
CA ALA A 109 4.37 -3.65 -1.03
C ALA A 109 5.55 -2.75 -1.41
N ASP A 110 6.77 -3.27 -1.39
CA ASP A 110 7.92 -2.58 -1.95
C ASP A 110 8.01 -2.77 -3.47
N ALA A 111 8.93 -2.06 -4.13
CA ALA A 111 9.07 -2.13 -5.59
C ALA A 111 9.30 -3.56 -6.12
N ALA A 112 10.03 -4.42 -5.38
CA ALA A 112 10.25 -5.80 -5.79
C ALA A 112 8.94 -6.60 -5.77
N GLU A 113 8.15 -6.45 -4.70
CA GLU A 113 6.82 -7.07 -4.59
C GLU A 113 5.83 -6.51 -5.63
N ARG A 114 5.89 -5.22 -5.95
CA ARG A 114 5.06 -4.59 -6.98
C ARG A 114 5.40 -5.09 -8.39
N ARG A 115 6.67 -5.31 -8.70
CA ARG A 115 7.10 -5.91 -9.98
C ARG A 115 6.59 -7.34 -10.13
N ALA A 116 6.73 -8.15 -9.08
CA ALA A 116 6.19 -9.51 -9.07
C ALA A 116 4.66 -9.51 -9.29
N ALA A 117 3.92 -8.62 -8.63
CA ALA A 117 2.47 -8.50 -8.79
C ALA A 117 2.05 -8.02 -10.19
N SER A 118 2.81 -7.11 -10.80
CA SER A 118 2.51 -6.57 -12.15
C SER A 118 2.80 -7.58 -13.26
N LEU A 119 3.83 -8.42 -13.10
CA LEU A 119 4.10 -9.53 -14.01
C LEU A 119 3.03 -10.62 -13.91
N ALA A 120 2.53 -10.89 -12.71
CA ALA A 120 1.46 -11.87 -12.48
C ALA A 120 0.12 -11.45 -13.15
N SER A 121 -0.21 -10.15 -13.18
CA SER A 121 -1.43 -9.69 -13.85
C SER A 121 -1.31 -9.67 -15.38
N ALA A 122 -0.13 -9.42 -15.93
CA ALA A 122 0.13 -9.48 -17.37
C ALA A 122 0.07 -10.91 -17.94
N GLY A 123 0.39 -11.93 -17.13
CA GLY A 123 0.34 -13.35 -17.52
C GLY A 123 -1.06 -13.96 -17.64
N ALA A 124 -2.12 -13.25 -17.22
CA ALA A 124 -3.49 -13.77 -17.21
C ALA A 124 -4.26 -13.54 -18.53
N SER A 125 -3.67 -12.89 -19.54
CA SER A 125 -4.35 -12.50 -20.79
C SER A 125 -4.13 -13.45 -21.98
N SER A 126 -3.41 -14.57 -21.83
CA SER A 126 -3.07 -15.45 -22.98
C SER A 126 -3.61 -16.88 -22.90
N LEU A 127 -4.79 -17.10 -22.34
CA LEU A 127 -5.56 -18.33 -22.56
C LEU A 127 -6.74 -18.02 -23.47
N GLY A 128 -6.41 -17.69 -24.73
CA GLY A 128 -7.35 -17.68 -25.84
C GLY A 128 -7.86 -19.10 -26.08
N SER A 129 -9.18 -19.23 -26.10
CA SER A 129 -9.94 -20.45 -26.31
C SER A 129 -9.58 -21.07 -27.66
N GLY A 130 -8.87 -22.20 -27.66
CA GLY A 130 -8.71 -23.04 -28.84
C GLY A 130 -9.99 -23.80 -29.12
N HIS A 131 -10.89 -23.23 -29.93
CA HIS A 131 -11.90 -24.00 -30.65
C HIS A 131 -11.30 -24.39 -32.01
N SER A 132 -10.74 -25.59 -32.08
CA SER A 132 -10.43 -26.26 -33.34
C SER A 132 -11.69 -27.02 -33.79
N ASP A 133 -12.51 -26.38 -34.61
CA ASP A 133 -13.56 -27.06 -35.36
C ASP A 133 -12.99 -27.42 -36.73
N SER A 134 -12.48 -28.65 -36.84
CA SER A 134 -12.06 -29.28 -38.08
C SER A 134 -12.93 -30.50 -38.30
N GLY A 135 -13.76 -30.44 -39.34
CA GLY A 135 -14.78 -31.42 -39.65
C GLY A 135 -14.27 -32.73 -40.26
N GLY A 136 -15.24 -33.57 -40.62
CA GLY A 136 -15.07 -34.58 -41.66
C GLY A 136 -15.56 -35.99 -41.30
N SER A 137 -16.65 -36.36 -41.98
CA SER A 137 -16.89 -37.65 -42.65
C SER A 137 -17.26 -38.92 -41.86
N GLU A 138 -18.52 -39.33 -42.11
CA GLU A 138 -18.96 -40.65 -42.61
C GLU A 138 -18.42 -41.94 -41.96
N ALA A 139 -19.33 -42.68 -41.31
CA ALA A 139 -19.41 -44.13 -41.43
C ALA A 139 -20.83 -44.59 -41.05
N GLY A 140 -21.52 -45.23 -42.00
CA GLY A 140 -22.83 -45.84 -41.80
C GLY A 140 -22.78 -47.28 -41.25
N CYS A 141 -23.92 -47.95 -41.49
CA CYS A 141 -24.25 -49.37 -41.31
C CYS A 141 -24.99 -49.75 -40.01
N PRO A 142 -25.84 -50.79 -40.03
CA PRO A 142 -26.90 -51.14 -41.00
C PRO A 142 -28.33 -51.02 -40.42
#